data_AF-A0A9P7NPQ3-F1
#
_entry.id   AF-A0A9P7NPQ3-F1
#
_cell.length_a   1.000
_cell.length_b   1.000
_cell.length_c   1.000
_cell.angle_alpha   90.00
_cell.angle_beta   90.00
_cell.angle_gamma   90.00
#
_symmetry.space_group_name_H-M   'P 1'
#
loop_
_entity.id
_entity.type
_entity.pdbx_description
1 polymer ?
#
loop_
_entity_poly.entity_id
_entity_poly.type
_entity_poly.pdbx_seq_one_letter_code
_entity_poly.pdbx_strand_id
1 'polypeptide(L)'
;MSNKRTDISSFQELIQDLIREGYRHEEILSRVNTQLDAQNQRAISLRTLRRFIQSLSLDKPGLDGVRELVHTLIHECSRQSDILRRVNEQLSANNQRTISLRTLQRNIRDWGFNQNTSQTGANSLRELVETRLANGDKPREIVEHVNTQRSARNECAITLRTLQRWLRGWGLDRKTQHARILQESSEEISELMGKEVPVATILRSMNESIEEQGLPPISKRTLYSHLKSRGFQPQERVRISDELVDCVRSRFFSYGPPDPSLLRDIQQCDNLPCSAYAIRKIRYQYGMKRRCRTEEERLSALQRGIEFIESDLQRSNTILNLGRESLSRYVRQQGQILVPRNPLYNIYREIFPEEVQRRSPGNFREPGPNSSGASTDMKS
;
A
#
# COMPACT_ATOMS: atom_id res chain seq x y z
N MET A 1 -18.96 10.79 77.03
CA MET A 1 -17.82 10.05 76.46
C MET A 1 -16.86 11.06 75.84
N SER A 2 -15.63 11.17 76.36
CA SER A 2 -14.64 12.15 75.90
C SER A 2 -14.12 11.76 74.51
N ASN A 3 -14.23 12.67 73.53
CA ASN A 3 -13.69 12.48 72.18
C ASN A 3 -12.16 12.51 72.25
N LYS A 4 -11.54 11.33 72.33
CA LYS A 4 -10.08 11.18 72.21
C LYS A 4 -9.63 11.65 70.82
N ARG A 5 -8.98 12.81 70.76
CA ARG A 5 -8.29 13.28 69.54
C ARG A 5 -6.95 12.55 69.43
N THR A 6 -6.65 11.99 68.27
CA THR A 6 -5.33 11.43 67.96
C THR A 6 -4.45 12.55 67.40
N ASP A 7 -3.28 12.77 67.99
CA ASP A 7 -2.26 13.65 67.42
C ASP A 7 -1.10 12.79 66.92
N ILE A 8 -1.10 12.52 65.62
CA ILE A 8 -0.05 11.72 64.97
C ILE A 8 1.25 12.53 64.84
N SER A 9 1.13 13.86 64.87
CA SER A 9 2.26 14.78 64.67
C SER A 9 3.27 14.67 65.80
N SER A 10 2.83 14.35 67.03
CA SER A 10 3.71 14.13 68.17
C SER A 10 4.60 12.88 68.06
N PHE A 11 4.34 12.00 67.08
CA PHE A 11 5.13 10.80 66.81
C PHE A 11 5.99 10.92 65.55
N GLN A 12 6.15 12.13 65.00
CA GLN A 12 6.91 12.37 63.78
C GLN A 12 8.36 11.88 63.88
N GLU A 13 9.07 12.20 64.96
CA GLU A 13 10.47 11.79 65.16
C GLU A 13 10.60 10.27 65.26
N LEU A 14 9.74 9.63 66.05
CA LEU A 14 9.68 8.17 66.17
C LEU A 14 9.43 7.48 64.81
N ILE A 15 8.51 8.02 64.01
CA ILE A 15 8.21 7.49 62.68
C ILE A 15 9.42 7.66 61.74
N GLN A 16 10.13 8.78 61.81
CA GLN A 16 11.33 9.02 61.01
C GLN A 16 12.48 8.08 61.39
N ASP A 17 12.71 7.86 62.68
CA ASP A 17 13.76 6.96 63.16
C ASP A 17 13.48 5.51 62.75
N LEU A 18 12.24 5.04 62.89
CA LEU A 18 11.86 3.69 62.46
C LEU A 18 11.97 3.51 60.92
N ILE A 19 11.75 4.57 60.13
CA ILE A 19 11.99 4.53 58.69
C ILE A 19 13.49 4.44 58.38
N ARG A 20 14.33 5.22 59.09
CA ARG A 20 15.80 5.17 58.94
C ARG A 20 16.37 3.81 59.32
N GLU A 21 15.79 3.16 60.33
CA GLU A 21 16.15 1.81 60.77
C GLU A 21 15.60 0.70 59.84
N GLY A 22 14.84 1.05 58.79
CA GLY A 22 14.41 0.11 57.76
C GLY A 22 13.19 -0.75 58.11
N TYR A 23 12.42 -0.39 59.13
CA TYR A 23 11.22 -1.14 59.53
C TYR A 23 10.13 -1.10 58.45
N ARG A 24 9.37 -2.19 58.34
CA ARG A 24 8.22 -2.24 57.43
C ARG A 24 7.07 -1.39 57.97
N HIS A 25 6.24 -0.87 57.07
CA HIS A 25 5.10 -0.01 57.42
C HIS A 25 4.13 -0.63 58.45
N GLU A 26 4.00 -1.96 58.48
CA GLU A 26 3.15 -2.68 59.44
C GLU A 26 3.79 -2.74 60.84
N GLU A 27 5.12 -2.85 60.90
CA GLU A 27 5.89 -2.84 62.15
C GLU A 27 5.93 -1.43 62.75
N ILE A 28 6.12 -0.42 61.88
CA ILE A 28 6.00 1.00 62.25
C ILE A 28 4.60 1.26 62.80
N LEU A 29 3.55 0.77 62.13
CA LEU A 29 2.17 0.93 62.60
C LEU A 29 1.95 0.29 63.96
N SER A 30 2.44 -0.93 64.17
CA SER A 30 2.33 -1.64 65.45
C SER A 30 2.98 -0.84 66.58
N ARG A 31 4.22 -0.37 66.38
CA ARG A 31 4.95 0.42 67.39
C ARG A 31 4.29 1.77 67.67
N VAL A 32 3.82 2.47 66.64
CA VAL A 32 3.13 3.75 66.77
C VAL A 32 1.79 3.56 67.51
N ASN A 33 1.03 2.50 67.20
CA ASN A 33 -0.22 2.23 67.90
C ASN A 33 -0.02 1.83 69.37
N THR A 34 1.03 1.06 69.70
CA THR A 34 1.37 0.76 71.09
C THR A 34 1.69 2.03 71.89
N GLN A 35 2.39 2.98 71.27
CA GLN A 35 2.72 4.26 71.90
C GLN A 35 1.49 5.19 72.02
N LEU A 36 0.61 5.18 71.01
CA LEU A 36 -0.67 5.88 71.07
C LEU A 36 -1.57 5.35 72.18
N ASP A 37 -1.64 4.02 72.35
CA ASP A 37 -2.40 3.37 73.42
C ASP A 37 -1.84 3.73 74.80
N ALA A 38 -0.50 3.76 74.96
CA ALA A 38 0.16 4.20 76.19
C ALA A 38 -0.17 5.67 76.54
N GLN A 39 -0.36 6.52 75.53
CA GLN A 39 -0.79 7.92 75.71
C GLN A 39 -2.32 8.09 75.75
N ASN A 40 -3.08 6.99 75.88
CA ASN A 40 -4.54 6.99 75.88
C ASN A 40 -5.20 7.58 74.61
N GLN A 41 -4.46 7.68 73.51
CA GLN A 41 -4.94 8.17 72.22
C GLN A 41 -5.62 7.05 71.42
N ARG A 42 -6.29 7.40 70.32
CA ARG A 42 -6.95 6.42 69.45
C ARG A 42 -5.95 5.89 68.42
N ALA A 43 -5.84 4.56 68.33
CA ALA A 43 -5.05 3.87 67.33
C ALA A 43 -5.36 4.34 65.90
N ILE A 44 -4.32 4.35 65.07
CA ILE A 44 -4.37 4.79 63.68
C ILE A 44 -4.39 3.61 62.73
N SER A 45 -4.95 3.83 61.54
CA SER A 45 -4.92 2.85 60.47
C SER A 45 -3.62 2.93 59.67
N LEU A 46 -3.23 1.82 59.04
CA LEU A 46 -2.12 1.79 58.08
C LEU A 46 -2.27 2.84 56.98
N ARG A 47 -3.51 3.12 56.56
CA ARG A 47 -3.83 4.13 55.55
C ARG A 47 -3.52 5.54 56.05
N THR A 48 -3.81 5.83 57.31
CA THR A 48 -3.50 7.12 57.94
C THR A 48 -1.99 7.30 58.09
N LEU A 49 -1.29 6.26 58.57
CA LEU A 49 0.17 6.27 58.66
C LEU A 49 0.83 6.49 57.29
N ARG A 50 0.38 5.78 56.25
CA ARG A 50 0.92 5.96 54.88
C ARG A 50 0.71 7.36 54.33
N ARG A 51 -0.44 7.99 54.61
CA ARG A 51 -0.68 9.39 54.24
C ARG A 51 0.24 10.34 54.99
N PHE A 52 0.48 10.09 56.28
CA PHE A 52 1.36 10.90 57.10
C PHE A 52 2.83 10.78 56.67
N ILE A 53 3.31 9.57 56.38
CA ILE A 53 4.65 9.34 55.82
C ILE A 53 4.80 10.05 54.46
N GLN A 54 3.78 9.98 53.60
CA GLN A 54 3.79 10.70 52.33
C GLN A 54 3.85 12.22 52.49
N SER A 55 3.24 12.79 53.53
CA SER A 55 3.37 14.22 53.84
C SER A 55 4.71 14.59 54.48
N LEU A 56 5.37 13.66 55.18
CA LEU A 56 6.71 13.87 55.73
C LEU A 56 7.80 13.79 54.66
N SER A 57 7.60 13.01 53.59
CA SER A 57 8.54 12.86 52.46
C SER A 57 8.52 14.04 51.46
N LEU A 58 8.29 15.27 51.93
CA LEU A 58 8.34 16.47 51.09
C LEU A 58 9.76 16.97 50.79
N ASP A 59 10.79 16.19 51.13
CA ASP A 59 12.07 16.28 50.43
C ASP A 59 12.06 15.36 49.22
N LYS A 60 12.29 15.99 48.06
CA LYS A 60 12.35 15.40 46.71
C LYS A 60 13.10 14.06 46.73
N PRO A 61 12.70 13.11 45.85
CA PRO A 61 13.30 11.79 45.82
C PRO A 61 14.83 11.90 45.70
N GLY A 62 15.56 10.90 46.19
CA GLY A 62 16.98 10.65 45.92
C GLY A 62 17.26 10.45 44.42
N LEU A 63 16.89 11.46 43.63
CA LEU A 63 16.99 11.58 42.19
C LEU A 63 18.44 11.76 41.78
N ASP A 64 19.30 12.30 42.64
CA ASP A 64 20.71 12.50 42.32
C ASP A 64 21.43 11.15 42.14
N GLY A 65 21.21 10.17 43.03
CA GLY A 65 21.75 8.82 42.87
C GLY A 65 21.18 8.06 41.66
N VAL A 66 19.92 8.30 41.30
CA VAL A 66 19.30 7.72 40.09
C VAL A 66 19.78 8.44 38.83
N ARG A 67 20.01 9.75 38.89
CA ARG A 67 20.52 10.59 37.81
C ARG A 67 21.97 10.25 37.49
N GLU A 68 22.80 10.05 38.50
CA GLU A 68 24.18 9.57 38.35
C GLU A 68 24.23 8.16 37.75
N LEU A 69 23.39 7.23 38.23
CA LEU A 69 23.29 5.90 37.63
C LEU A 69 22.82 5.97 36.17
N VAL A 70 21.84 6.80 35.87
CA VAL A 70 21.38 6.98 34.48
C VAL A 70 22.49 7.59 33.61
N HIS A 71 23.26 8.54 34.15
CA HIS A 71 24.39 9.15 33.45
C HIS A 71 25.49 8.12 33.13
N THR A 72 25.89 7.30 34.10
CA THR A 72 26.90 6.25 33.90
C THR A 72 26.42 5.19 32.91
N LEU A 73 25.19 4.71 33.04
CA LEU A 73 24.65 3.70 32.13
C LEU A 73 24.43 4.20 30.70
N ILE A 74 24.12 5.49 30.53
CA ILE A 74 24.07 6.14 29.21
C ILE A 74 25.49 6.21 28.62
N HIS A 75 26.50 6.57 29.41
CA HIS A 75 27.90 6.60 28.98
C HIS A 75 28.44 5.19 28.64
N GLU A 76 28.01 4.16 29.36
CA GLU A 76 28.33 2.75 29.09
C GLU A 76 27.54 2.14 27.90
N CYS A 77 26.77 2.95 27.16
CA CYS A 77 25.96 2.50 26.02
C CYS A 77 24.97 1.36 26.34
N SER A 78 24.48 1.30 27.59
CA SER A 78 23.50 0.29 27.99
C SER A 78 22.17 0.44 27.22
N ARG A 79 21.51 -0.68 26.89
CA ARG A 79 20.20 -0.63 26.22
C ARG A 79 19.19 0.03 27.15
N GLN A 80 18.22 0.75 26.58
CA GLN A 80 17.17 1.43 27.38
C GLN A 80 16.39 0.50 28.31
N SER A 81 16.24 -0.78 27.93
CA SER A 81 15.65 -1.82 28.78
C SER A 81 16.51 -2.15 30.00
N ASP A 82 17.83 -2.17 29.85
CA ASP A 82 18.78 -2.43 30.92
C ASP A 82 18.92 -1.24 31.86
N ILE A 83 18.91 -0.03 31.31
CA ILE A 83 18.85 1.22 32.09
C ILE A 83 17.59 1.23 32.95
N LEU A 84 16.42 0.93 32.35
CA LEU A 84 15.16 0.88 33.08
C LEU A 84 15.16 -0.17 34.19
N ARG A 85 15.71 -1.35 33.91
CA ARG A 85 15.83 -2.43 34.91
C ARG A 85 16.68 -1.98 36.09
N ARG A 86 17.89 -1.48 35.86
CA ARG A 86 18.80 -1.03 36.93
C ARG A 86 18.25 0.17 37.72
N VAL A 87 17.58 1.11 37.05
CA VAL A 87 16.90 2.22 37.72
C VAL A 87 15.77 1.71 38.61
N ASN A 88 14.96 0.76 38.14
CA ASN A 88 13.88 0.19 38.95
C ASN A 88 14.40 -0.67 40.11
N GLU A 89 15.54 -1.34 39.96
CA GLU A 89 16.23 -2.04 41.05
C GLU A 89 16.68 -1.05 42.14
N GLN A 90 17.32 0.06 41.75
CA GLN A 90 17.77 1.10 42.69
C GLN A 90 16.59 1.82 43.37
N LEU A 91 15.53 2.14 42.61
CA LEU A 91 14.30 2.72 43.17
C LEU A 91 13.64 1.76 44.17
N SER A 92 13.59 0.47 43.86
CA SER A 92 13.03 -0.55 44.76
C SER A 92 13.86 -0.71 46.04
N ALA A 93 15.20 -0.70 45.93
CA ALA A 93 16.10 -0.74 47.08
C ALA A 93 15.91 0.47 48.02
N ASN A 94 15.55 1.63 47.46
CA ASN A 94 15.27 2.84 48.21
C ASN A 94 13.78 2.98 48.64
N ASN A 95 12.99 1.90 48.57
CA ASN A 95 11.55 1.87 48.87
C ASN A 95 10.70 2.86 48.02
N GLN A 96 11.17 3.19 46.83
CA GLN A 96 10.49 4.10 45.90
C GLN A 96 9.69 3.33 44.84
N ARG A 97 8.71 4.01 44.23
CA ARG A 97 7.90 3.42 43.16
C ARG A 97 8.74 3.22 41.90
N THR A 98 8.66 2.03 41.32
CA THR A 98 9.22 1.75 39.99
C THR A 98 8.61 2.68 38.94
N ILE A 99 9.41 3.09 37.96
CA ILE A 99 9.01 3.98 36.89
C ILE A 99 8.83 3.23 35.57
N SER A 100 7.99 3.77 34.70
CA SER A 100 7.82 3.27 33.33
C SER A 100 8.94 3.78 32.41
N LEU A 101 9.17 3.09 31.29
CA LEU A 101 10.12 3.54 30.25
C LEU A 101 9.82 4.96 29.75
N ARG A 102 8.54 5.31 29.60
CA ARG A 102 8.13 6.66 29.17
C ARG A 102 8.48 7.72 30.21
N THR A 103 8.29 7.40 31.49
CA THR A 103 8.67 8.29 32.60
C THR A 103 10.18 8.48 32.65
N LEU A 104 10.95 7.40 32.48
CA LEU A 104 12.41 7.47 32.38
C LEU A 104 12.87 8.34 31.20
N GLN A 105 12.29 8.15 30.02
CA GLN A 105 12.62 8.95 28.83
C GLN A 105 12.29 10.44 28.99
N ARG A 106 11.20 10.76 29.69
CA ARG A 106 10.84 12.13 30.04
C ARG A 106 11.87 12.72 31.01
N ASN A 107 12.21 12.00 32.08
CA ASN A 107 13.22 12.45 33.04
C ASN A 107 14.59 12.65 32.39
N ILE A 108 15.05 11.74 31.51
CA ILE A 108 16.30 11.89 30.76
C ILE A 108 16.31 13.17 29.91
N ARG A 109 15.17 13.52 29.31
CA ARG A 109 15.01 14.76 28.53
C ARG A 109 15.02 15.98 29.44
N ASP A 110 14.28 15.94 30.54
CA ASP A 110 14.17 17.02 31.52
C ASP A 110 15.51 17.28 32.24
N TRP A 111 16.36 16.23 32.38
CA TRP A 111 17.71 16.32 32.93
C TRP A 111 18.77 16.83 31.93
N GLY A 112 18.40 17.11 30.69
CA GLY A 112 19.29 17.72 29.69
C GLY A 112 20.29 16.79 29.03
N PHE A 113 20.22 15.47 29.27
CA PHE A 113 21.16 14.50 28.66
C PHE A 113 21.08 14.40 27.12
N ASN A 114 20.06 14.99 26.49
CA ASN A 114 19.85 14.95 25.04
C ASN A 114 20.24 16.24 24.29
N GLN A 115 20.69 17.32 24.94
CA GLN A 115 20.74 18.65 24.31
C GLN A 115 22.14 19.19 23.95
N ASN A 116 23.24 18.67 24.52
CA ASN A 116 24.55 19.35 24.40
C ASN A 116 25.63 18.65 23.55
N THR A 117 25.34 17.51 22.92
CA THR A 117 26.31 16.81 22.04
C THR A 117 26.13 17.07 20.54
N SER A 118 25.19 17.93 20.13
CA SER A 118 24.56 17.85 18.80
C SER A 118 24.86 18.97 17.80
N GLN A 119 25.75 19.94 18.06
CA GLN A 119 26.06 20.97 17.03
C GLN A 119 27.47 20.82 16.42
N THR A 120 28.52 20.74 17.22
CA THR A 120 29.89 20.62 16.68
C THR A 120 30.17 19.22 16.11
N GLY A 121 29.66 18.17 16.76
CA GLY A 121 29.78 16.78 16.26
C GLY A 121 28.88 16.49 15.05
N ALA A 122 27.71 17.15 14.94
CA ALA A 122 26.77 16.92 13.85
C ALA A 122 27.27 17.48 12.52
N ASN A 123 27.94 18.63 12.52
CA ASN A 123 28.56 19.19 11.31
C ASN A 123 29.73 18.31 10.83
N SER A 124 30.59 17.86 11.75
CA SER A 124 31.68 16.91 11.44
C SER A 124 31.18 15.56 10.91
N LEU A 125 30.07 15.03 11.46
CA LEU A 125 29.46 13.79 10.96
C LEU A 125 28.74 13.99 9.63
N ARG A 126 28.15 15.16 9.38
CA ARG A 126 27.52 15.50 8.11
C ARG A 126 28.56 15.57 6.99
N GLU A 127 29.67 16.29 7.20
CA GLU A 127 30.77 16.38 6.24
C GLU A 127 31.37 15.00 5.93
N LEU A 128 31.53 14.15 6.95
CA LEU A 128 31.99 12.77 6.77
C LEU A 128 31.03 11.97 5.87
N VAL A 129 29.73 12.05 6.14
CA VAL A 129 28.70 11.33 5.37
C VAL A 129 28.63 11.87 3.93
N GLU A 130 28.73 13.19 3.74
CA GLU A 130 28.75 13.82 2.42
C GLU A 130 29.97 13.38 1.60
N THR A 131 31.17 13.39 2.20
CA THR A 131 32.40 12.94 1.54
C THR A 131 32.32 11.47 1.13
N ARG A 132 31.75 10.62 1.99
CA ARG A 132 31.61 9.19 1.73
C ARG A 132 30.56 8.88 0.68
N LEU A 133 29.47 9.66 0.64
CA LEU A 133 28.49 9.60 -0.43
C LEU A 133 29.09 10.02 -1.78
N ALA A 134 29.91 11.08 -1.79
CA ALA A 134 30.62 11.54 -3.00
C ALA A 134 31.60 10.47 -3.52
N ASN A 135 32.20 9.68 -2.62
CA ASN A 135 33.06 8.54 -2.98
C ASN A 135 32.28 7.31 -3.46
N GLY A 136 30.94 7.34 -3.46
CA GLY A 136 30.10 6.24 -3.93
C GLY A 136 29.81 5.14 -2.89
N ASP A 137 30.15 5.36 -1.62
CA ASP A 137 29.99 4.34 -0.58
C ASP A 137 28.50 3.98 -0.38
N LYS A 138 28.22 2.69 -0.19
CA LYS A 138 26.86 2.22 0.09
C LYS A 138 26.43 2.67 1.49
N PRO A 139 25.12 2.87 1.74
CA PRO A 139 24.62 3.23 3.07
C PRO A 139 25.04 2.31 4.22
N ARG A 140 25.41 1.04 3.94
CA ARG A 140 25.95 0.12 4.95
C ARG A 140 27.41 0.43 5.30
N GLU A 141 28.24 0.68 4.29
CA GLU A 141 29.64 1.06 4.45
C GLU A 141 29.77 2.41 5.17
N ILE A 142 28.87 3.36 4.87
CA ILE A 142 28.78 4.64 5.57
C ILE A 142 28.44 4.43 7.05
N VAL A 143 27.50 3.53 7.39
CA VAL A 143 27.18 3.22 8.79
C VAL A 143 28.39 2.64 9.51
N GLU A 144 29.13 1.74 8.88
CA GLU A 144 30.35 1.17 9.47
C GLU A 144 31.39 2.25 9.75
N HIS A 145 31.65 3.13 8.78
CA HIS A 145 32.62 4.23 8.94
C HIS A 145 32.21 5.23 10.01
N VAL A 146 30.92 5.62 10.04
CA VAL A 146 30.37 6.48 11.08
C VAL A 146 30.50 5.79 12.43
N ASN A 147 30.17 4.51 12.53
CA ASN A 147 30.28 3.77 13.79
C ASN A 147 31.72 3.62 14.26
N THR A 148 32.70 3.43 13.35
CA THR A 148 34.12 3.41 13.71
C THR A 148 34.58 4.74 14.31
N GLN A 149 34.19 5.88 13.70
CA GLN A 149 34.52 7.20 14.25
C GLN A 149 33.80 7.49 15.57
N ARG A 150 32.54 7.04 15.70
CA ARG A 150 31.77 7.20 16.93
C ARG A 150 32.32 6.34 18.06
N SER A 151 32.72 5.11 17.78
CA SER A 151 33.41 4.22 18.73
C SER A 151 34.72 4.85 19.22
N ALA A 152 35.50 5.47 18.33
CA ALA A 152 36.73 6.19 18.72
C ALA A 152 36.47 7.39 19.64
N ARG A 153 35.24 7.93 19.63
CA ARG A 153 34.79 9.03 20.51
C ARG A 153 33.95 8.54 21.70
N ASN A 154 33.88 7.23 21.95
CA ASN A 154 33.01 6.60 22.95
C ASN A 154 31.51 6.94 22.79
N GLU A 155 31.06 7.21 21.56
CA GLU A 155 29.68 7.52 21.24
C GLU A 155 28.90 6.28 20.77
N CYS A 156 27.57 6.30 20.97
CA CYS A 156 26.72 5.18 20.58
C CYS A 156 26.71 4.93 19.06
N ALA A 157 26.81 3.65 18.69
CA ALA A 157 26.64 3.20 17.31
C ALA A 157 25.26 3.57 16.75
N ILE A 158 25.23 4.00 15.49
CA ILE A 158 24.01 4.29 14.76
C ILE A 158 23.54 3.09 13.95
N THR A 159 22.24 3.02 13.75
CA THR A 159 21.62 2.05 12.84
C THR A 159 21.44 2.66 11.46
N LEU A 160 21.28 1.80 10.45
CA LEU A 160 20.93 2.22 9.09
C LEU A 160 19.65 3.10 9.03
N ARG A 161 18.67 2.83 9.91
CA ARG A 161 17.44 3.65 9.99
C ARG A 161 17.75 5.06 10.48
N THR A 162 18.69 5.21 11.41
CA THR A 162 19.13 6.51 11.92
C THR A 162 19.84 7.29 10.81
N LEU A 163 20.76 6.66 10.08
CA LEU A 163 21.41 7.27 8.92
C LEU A 163 20.39 7.70 7.86
N GLN A 164 19.42 6.85 7.51
CA GLN A 164 18.36 7.20 6.54
C GLN A 164 17.46 8.35 7.00
N ARG A 165 17.30 8.55 8.32
CA ARG A 165 16.56 9.70 8.85
C ARG A 165 17.42 10.96 8.74
N TRP A 166 18.72 10.88 9.03
CA TRP A 166 19.65 12.00 8.85
C TRP A 166 19.76 12.41 7.40
N LEU A 167 19.95 11.47 6.47
CA LEU A 167 20.00 11.74 5.03
C LEU A 167 18.73 12.47 4.55
N ARG A 168 17.55 12.05 5.00
CA ARG A 168 16.30 12.77 4.70
C ARG A 168 16.25 14.17 5.33
N GLY A 169 16.69 14.30 6.57
CA GLY A 169 16.74 15.59 7.26
C GLY A 169 17.74 16.57 6.62
N TRP A 170 18.83 16.05 6.05
CA TRP A 170 19.85 16.83 5.34
C TRP A 170 19.55 17.01 3.85
N GLY A 171 18.51 16.35 3.31
CA GLY A 171 18.18 16.37 1.88
C GLY A 171 19.19 15.62 0.99
N LEU A 172 20.00 14.74 1.58
CA LEU A 172 21.01 13.91 0.92
C LEU A 172 20.47 12.50 0.57
N ASP A 173 19.18 12.25 0.76
CA ASP A 173 18.60 11.00 0.31
C ASP A 173 18.37 11.04 -1.21
N ARG A 174 18.57 9.88 -1.84
CA ARG A 174 18.45 9.72 -3.30
C ARG A 174 17.16 10.29 -3.88
N LYS A 175 16.03 10.18 -3.16
CA LYS A 175 14.75 10.68 -3.67
C LYS A 175 14.73 12.20 -3.70
N THR A 176 15.24 12.85 -2.67
CA THR A 176 15.30 14.32 -2.61
C THR A 176 16.30 14.87 -3.61
N GLN A 177 17.46 14.23 -3.79
CA GLN A 177 18.43 14.62 -4.80
C GLN A 177 17.86 14.51 -6.23
N HIS A 178 17.24 13.36 -6.57
CA HIS A 178 16.57 13.22 -7.87
C HIS A 178 15.42 14.21 -8.06
N ALA A 179 14.69 14.54 -6.99
CA ALA A 179 13.60 15.52 -7.06
C ALA A 179 14.14 16.93 -7.35
N ARG A 180 15.31 17.30 -6.80
CA ARG A 180 15.96 18.58 -7.09
C ARG A 180 16.41 18.67 -8.55
N ILE A 181 17.10 17.65 -9.06
CA ILE A 181 17.57 17.63 -10.46
C ILE A 181 16.38 17.70 -11.43
N LEU A 182 15.33 16.91 -11.18
CA LEU A 182 14.11 16.96 -11.99
C LEU A 182 13.38 18.31 -11.88
N GLN A 183 13.55 19.03 -10.77
CA GLN A 183 13.00 20.36 -10.60
C GLN A 183 13.82 21.41 -11.35
N GLU A 184 15.14 21.30 -11.34
CA GLU A 184 16.07 22.18 -12.07
C GLU A 184 15.90 22.00 -13.58
N SER A 185 15.87 20.77 -14.09
CA SER A 185 15.68 20.47 -15.52
C SER A 185 14.22 20.61 -16.00
N SER A 186 13.34 21.23 -15.21
CA SER A 186 11.92 21.15 -15.48
C SER A 186 11.42 22.04 -16.62
N GLU A 187 12.09 23.16 -16.87
CA GLU A 187 11.82 24.04 -18.00
C GLU A 187 12.23 23.35 -19.31
N GLU A 188 13.41 22.73 -19.32
CA GLU A 188 13.91 21.94 -20.44
C GLU A 188 13.01 20.74 -20.76
N ILE A 189 12.57 19.99 -19.74
CA ILE A 189 11.60 18.90 -19.90
C ILE A 189 10.30 19.42 -20.53
N SER A 190 9.82 20.60 -20.10
CA SER A 190 8.59 21.19 -20.63
C SER A 190 8.75 21.62 -22.09
N GLU A 191 9.90 22.19 -22.45
CA GLU A 191 10.23 22.57 -23.82
C GLU A 191 10.34 21.35 -24.75
N LEU A 192 11.03 20.30 -24.30
CA LEU A 192 11.15 19.04 -25.05
C LEU A 192 9.80 18.34 -25.24
N MET A 193 8.94 18.39 -24.22
CA MET A 193 7.56 17.89 -24.32
C MET A 193 6.72 18.72 -25.30
N GLY A 194 6.91 20.05 -25.34
CA GLY A 194 6.26 20.93 -26.32
C GLY A 194 6.69 20.66 -27.77
N LYS A 195 7.92 20.16 -27.97
CA LYS A 195 8.45 19.70 -29.27
C LYS A 195 8.08 18.25 -29.61
N GLU A 196 7.16 17.63 -28.86
CA GLU A 196 6.71 16.25 -29.03
C GLU A 196 7.81 15.18 -28.94
N VAL A 197 8.91 15.47 -28.25
CA VAL A 197 10.02 14.51 -28.09
C VAL A 197 9.55 13.28 -27.29
N PRO A 198 9.85 12.04 -27.73
CA PRO A 198 9.47 10.84 -26.99
C PRO A 198 10.03 10.84 -25.57
N VAL A 199 9.20 10.47 -24.58
CA VAL A 199 9.59 10.38 -23.16
C VAL A 199 10.82 9.48 -22.94
N ALA A 200 11.04 8.49 -23.80
CA ALA A 200 12.23 7.64 -23.73
C ALA A 200 13.54 8.39 -24.03
N THR A 201 13.50 9.37 -24.94
CA THR A 201 14.62 10.23 -25.29
C THR A 201 14.89 11.25 -24.18
N ILE A 202 13.83 11.85 -23.65
CA ILE A 202 13.91 12.77 -22.49
C ILE A 202 14.52 12.03 -21.28
N LEU A 203 14.05 10.81 -21.00
CA LEU A 203 14.61 10.00 -19.90
C LEU A 203 16.10 9.71 -20.08
N ARG A 204 16.55 9.49 -21.32
CA ARG A 204 17.95 9.19 -21.62
C ARG A 204 18.83 10.40 -21.33
N SER A 205 18.48 11.56 -21.90
CA SER A 205 19.18 12.82 -21.66
C SER A 205 19.20 13.18 -20.17
N MET A 206 18.09 13.01 -19.45
CA MET A 206 18.05 13.24 -18.01
C MET A 206 18.96 12.27 -17.23
N ASN A 207 19.01 11.00 -17.62
CA ASN A 207 19.90 10.04 -16.98
C ASN A 207 21.38 10.34 -17.25
N GLU A 208 21.71 10.86 -18.43
CA GLU A 208 23.08 11.33 -18.75
C GLU A 208 23.49 12.45 -17.78
N SER A 209 22.65 13.48 -17.58
CA SER A 209 22.93 14.55 -16.62
C SER A 209 22.96 14.08 -15.15
N ILE A 210 22.17 13.06 -14.79
CA ILE A 210 22.16 12.49 -13.43
C ILE A 210 23.43 11.65 -13.19
N GLU A 211 23.90 10.94 -14.20
CA GLU A 211 25.14 10.16 -14.16
C GLU A 211 26.37 11.08 -14.07
N GLU A 212 26.37 12.23 -14.77
CA GLU A 212 27.40 13.27 -14.63
C GLU A 212 27.51 13.82 -13.19
N GLN A 213 26.40 13.83 -12.43
CA GLN A 213 26.38 14.21 -11.02
C GLN A 213 26.72 13.05 -10.07
N GLY A 214 27.12 11.89 -10.59
CA GLY A 214 27.50 10.72 -9.79
C GLY A 214 26.31 9.99 -9.15
N LEU A 215 25.09 10.25 -9.62
CA LEU A 215 23.86 9.65 -9.09
C LEU A 215 23.37 8.49 -9.97
N PRO A 216 22.66 7.52 -9.37
CA PRO A 216 22.14 6.39 -10.13
C PRO A 216 20.99 6.81 -11.05
N PRO A 217 20.86 6.19 -12.24
CA PRO A 217 19.83 6.56 -13.21
C PRO A 217 18.41 6.40 -12.66
N ILE A 218 17.53 7.28 -13.08
CA ILE A 218 16.11 7.24 -12.72
C ILE A 218 15.33 6.30 -13.64
N SER A 219 14.29 5.69 -13.06
CA SER A 219 13.37 4.84 -13.81
C SER A 219 12.35 5.67 -14.58
N LYS A 220 11.82 5.11 -15.67
CA LYS A 220 10.70 5.68 -16.43
C LYS A 220 9.48 6.00 -15.54
N ARG A 221 9.23 5.18 -14.51
CA ARG A 221 8.15 5.38 -13.54
C ARG A 221 8.36 6.63 -12.68
N THR A 222 9.60 6.89 -12.28
CA THR A 222 9.97 8.08 -11.50
C THR A 222 9.72 9.34 -12.31
N LEU A 223 10.19 9.38 -13.56
CA LEU A 223 9.96 10.48 -14.48
C LEU A 223 8.46 10.71 -14.72
N TYR A 224 7.67 9.67 -15.02
CA TYR A 224 6.22 9.82 -15.18
C TYR A 224 5.51 10.32 -13.92
N SER A 225 5.95 9.90 -12.73
CA SER A 225 5.35 10.37 -11.48
C SER A 225 5.61 11.87 -11.29
N HIS A 226 6.81 12.34 -11.64
CA HIS A 226 7.18 13.76 -11.62
C HIS A 226 6.37 14.56 -12.65
N LEU A 227 6.31 14.09 -13.90
CA LEU A 227 5.51 14.69 -14.97
C LEU A 227 4.02 14.80 -14.56
N LYS A 228 3.46 13.72 -14.00
CA LYS A 228 2.07 13.69 -13.52
C LYS A 228 1.83 14.70 -12.40
N SER A 229 2.76 14.85 -11.46
CA SER A 229 2.62 15.85 -10.38
C SER A 229 2.62 17.29 -10.91
N ARG A 230 3.15 17.52 -12.11
CA ARG A 230 3.18 18.83 -12.78
C ARG A 230 2.05 19.02 -13.81
N GLY A 231 1.07 18.12 -13.84
CA GLY A 231 -0.07 18.24 -14.74
C GLY A 231 0.19 17.74 -16.16
N PHE A 232 1.39 17.24 -16.48
CA PHE A 232 1.63 16.54 -17.73
C PHE A 232 0.93 15.19 -17.70
N GLN A 233 -0.15 15.09 -18.48
CA GLN A 233 -0.78 13.82 -18.79
C GLN A 233 0.19 13.04 -19.70
N PRO A 234 0.45 11.75 -19.46
CA PRO A 234 1.12 10.91 -20.46
C PRO A 234 0.42 11.11 -21.80
N GLN A 235 1.20 11.36 -22.86
CA GLN A 235 0.72 11.55 -24.25
C GLN A 235 -0.54 10.73 -24.50
N GLU A 236 -1.56 11.44 -24.99
CA GLU A 236 -2.95 11.01 -25.07
C GLU A 236 -3.06 9.50 -25.29
N ARG A 237 -3.65 8.81 -24.31
CA ARG A 237 -4.24 7.49 -24.56
C ARG A 237 -5.10 7.69 -25.80
N VAL A 238 -4.78 7.00 -26.90
CA VAL A 238 -5.56 6.97 -28.15
C VAL A 238 -7.02 7.28 -27.82
N ARG A 239 -7.50 8.45 -28.27
CA ARG A 239 -8.88 8.85 -28.03
C ARG A 239 -9.75 7.73 -28.61
N ILE A 240 -10.55 7.12 -27.74
CA ILE A 240 -11.47 6.06 -28.17
C ILE A 240 -12.59 6.78 -28.92
N SER A 241 -12.48 6.80 -30.25
CA SER A 241 -13.54 7.26 -31.13
C SER A 241 -14.63 6.20 -31.25
N ASP A 242 -15.84 6.62 -31.58
CA ASP A 242 -16.95 5.70 -31.84
C ASP A 242 -16.65 4.81 -33.05
N GLU A 243 -15.98 5.34 -34.07
CA GLU A 243 -15.47 4.57 -35.22
C GLU A 243 -14.56 3.41 -34.79
N LEU A 244 -13.64 3.67 -33.85
CA LEU A 244 -12.75 2.63 -33.33
C LEU A 244 -13.53 1.57 -32.55
N VAL A 245 -14.56 1.99 -31.79
CA VAL A 245 -15.44 1.06 -31.07
C VAL A 245 -16.17 0.15 -32.05
N ASP A 246 -16.73 0.71 -33.11
CA ASP A 246 -17.50 -0.04 -34.11
C ASP A 246 -16.61 -0.99 -34.92
N CYS A 247 -15.41 -0.57 -35.31
CA CYS A 247 -14.41 -1.45 -35.94
C CYS A 247 -14.02 -2.62 -35.02
N VAL A 248 -13.71 -2.35 -33.75
CA VAL A 248 -13.40 -3.40 -32.77
C VAL A 248 -14.58 -4.34 -32.60
N ARG A 249 -15.80 -3.81 -32.49
CA ARG A 249 -17.03 -4.59 -32.30
C ARG A 249 -17.28 -5.51 -33.50
N SER A 250 -17.27 -4.96 -34.71
CA SER A 250 -17.47 -5.70 -35.95
C SER A 250 -16.47 -6.85 -36.12
N ARG A 251 -15.16 -6.57 -35.94
CA ARG A 251 -14.11 -7.59 -36.08
C ARG A 251 -14.18 -8.65 -34.98
N PHE A 252 -14.49 -8.25 -33.75
CA PHE A 252 -14.63 -9.16 -32.61
C PHE A 252 -15.75 -10.19 -32.83
N PHE A 253 -16.90 -9.76 -33.35
CA PHE A 253 -18.03 -10.64 -33.61
C PHE A 253 -17.93 -11.40 -34.93
N SER A 254 -17.24 -10.87 -35.94
CA SER A 254 -17.07 -11.56 -37.22
C SER A 254 -16.17 -12.78 -37.14
N TYR A 255 -14.96 -12.64 -36.60
CA TYR A 255 -13.94 -13.71 -36.61
C TYR A 255 -13.51 -14.13 -35.20
N GLY A 256 -13.70 -13.28 -34.19
CA GLY A 256 -13.16 -13.50 -32.85
C GLY A 256 -11.65 -13.52 -32.72
N PRO A 257 -10.89 -12.71 -33.48
CA PRO A 257 -9.44 -12.79 -33.42
C PRO A 257 -8.94 -12.39 -32.02
N PRO A 258 -7.75 -12.85 -31.59
CA PRO A 258 -7.13 -12.42 -30.34
C PRO A 258 -6.78 -10.93 -30.39
N ASP A 259 -6.59 -10.29 -29.23
CA ASP A 259 -6.34 -8.83 -29.14
C ASP A 259 -5.14 -8.34 -29.98
N PRO A 260 -4.02 -9.09 -30.08
CA PRO A 260 -2.92 -8.71 -30.95
C PRO A 260 -3.28 -8.73 -32.44
N SER A 261 -4.14 -9.66 -32.87
CA SER A 261 -4.62 -9.69 -34.26
C SER A 261 -5.63 -8.59 -34.53
N LEU A 262 -6.56 -8.31 -33.58
CA LEU A 262 -7.43 -7.13 -33.68
C LEU A 262 -6.61 -5.84 -33.83
N LEU A 263 -5.53 -5.69 -33.06
CA LEU A 263 -4.66 -4.52 -33.15
C LEU A 263 -4.02 -4.40 -34.53
N ARG A 264 -3.42 -5.49 -35.04
CA ARG A 264 -2.81 -5.50 -36.36
C ARG A 264 -3.82 -5.17 -37.44
N ASP A 265 -4.98 -5.81 -37.43
CA ASP A 265 -6.02 -5.63 -38.43
C ASP A 265 -6.55 -4.19 -38.45
N ILE A 266 -6.81 -3.60 -37.28
CA ILE A 266 -7.30 -2.22 -37.18
C ILE A 266 -6.23 -1.21 -37.63
N GLN A 267 -4.96 -1.46 -37.30
CA GLN A 267 -3.87 -0.58 -37.72
C GLN A 267 -3.53 -0.71 -39.20
N GLN A 268 -3.60 -1.93 -39.77
CA GLN A 268 -3.16 -2.21 -41.14
C GLN A 268 -4.27 -2.09 -42.18
N CYS A 269 -5.50 -2.46 -41.83
CA CYS A 269 -6.62 -2.44 -42.77
C CYS A 269 -7.47 -1.18 -42.63
N ASP A 270 -7.70 -0.72 -41.40
CA ASP A 270 -8.58 0.42 -41.12
C ASP A 270 -7.82 1.73 -40.94
N ASN A 271 -6.47 1.69 -40.90
CA ASN A 271 -5.57 2.83 -40.68
C ASN A 271 -5.93 3.69 -39.44
N LEU A 272 -6.59 3.09 -38.44
CA LEU A 272 -7.00 3.81 -37.24
C LEU A 272 -5.88 3.78 -36.18
N PRO A 273 -5.58 4.93 -35.55
CA PRO A 273 -4.66 4.94 -34.43
C PRO A 273 -5.26 4.10 -33.30
N CYS A 274 -4.59 3.02 -32.93
CA CYS A 274 -5.08 2.11 -31.91
C CYS A 274 -3.93 1.57 -31.04
N SER A 275 -4.22 1.28 -29.77
CA SER A 275 -3.29 0.63 -28.85
C SER A 275 -3.89 -0.64 -28.27
N ALA A 276 -3.04 -1.59 -27.88
CA ALA A 276 -3.48 -2.82 -27.19
C ALA A 276 -4.25 -2.54 -25.89
N TYR A 277 -4.00 -1.39 -25.26
CA TYR A 277 -4.78 -0.95 -24.10
C TYR A 277 -6.17 -0.45 -24.51
N ALA A 278 -6.28 0.34 -25.58
CA ALA A 278 -7.56 0.84 -26.08
C ALA A 278 -8.51 -0.31 -26.44
N ILE A 279 -8.02 -1.33 -27.18
CA ILE A 279 -8.83 -2.52 -27.53
C ILE A 279 -9.32 -3.23 -26.28
N ARG A 280 -8.44 -3.47 -25.29
CA ARG A 280 -8.85 -4.11 -24.03
C ARG A 280 -9.90 -3.28 -23.31
N LYS A 281 -9.70 -1.97 -23.22
CA LYS A 281 -10.65 -1.06 -22.56
C LYS A 281 -12.02 -1.09 -23.25
N ILE A 282 -12.07 -0.98 -24.58
CA ILE A 282 -13.30 -1.10 -25.39
C ILE A 282 -13.97 -2.44 -25.11
N ARG A 283 -13.24 -3.55 -25.20
CA ARG A 283 -13.81 -4.89 -24.96
C ARG A 283 -14.41 -5.03 -23.56
N TYR A 284 -13.77 -4.49 -22.53
CA TYR A 284 -14.30 -4.54 -21.17
C TYR A 284 -15.53 -3.65 -20.99
N GLN A 285 -15.49 -2.42 -21.52
CA GLN A 285 -16.61 -1.46 -21.40
C GLN A 285 -17.88 -1.96 -22.09
N TYR A 286 -17.73 -2.61 -23.26
CA TYR A 286 -18.86 -3.12 -24.03
C TYR A 286 -19.13 -4.63 -23.81
N GLY A 287 -18.58 -5.22 -22.74
CA GLY A 287 -18.88 -6.60 -22.37
C GLY A 287 -18.47 -7.67 -23.40
N MET A 288 -17.50 -7.38 -24.28
CA MET A 288 -17.01 -8.27 -25.34
C MET A 288 -16.09 -9.38 -24.76
N LYS A 289 -16.68 -10.24 -23.93
CA LYS A 289 -16.01 -11.39 -23.30
C LYS A 289 -15.87 -12.53 -24.31
N ARG A 290 -14.69 -13.18 -24.34
CA ARG A 290 -14.45 -14.38 -25.19
C ARG A 290 -14.89 -15.68 -24.54
N ARG A 291 -15.01 -15.68 -23.21
CA ARG A 291 -15.34 -16.86 -22.41
C ARG A 291 -16.31 -16.45 -21.30
N CYS A 292 -17.36 -17.24 -21.14
CA CYS A 292 -18.27 -17.16 -20.00
C CYS A 292 -17.66 -17.99 -18.86
N ARG A 293 -17.40 -17.36 -17.72
CA ARG A 293 -16.74 -18.02 -16.58
C ARG A 293 -17.75 -18.70 -15.67
N THR A 294 -18.94 -18.15 -15.56
CA THR A 294 -20.04 -18.68 -14.73
C THR A 294 -21.11 -19.32 -15.61
N GLU A 295 -21.92 -20.19 -15.02
CA GLU A 295 -23.04 -20.82 -15.71
C GLU A 295 -24.15 -19.80 -16.00
N GLU A 296 -24.40 -18.86 -15.09
CA GLU A 296 -25.32 -17.74 -15.28
C GLU A 296 -24.98 -16.91 -16.53
N GLU A 297 -23.69 -16.60 -16.75
CA GLU A 297 -23.24 -15.87 -17.94
C GLU A 297 -23.50 -16.66 -19.23
N ARG A 298 -23.39 -17.99 -19.18
CA ARG A 298 -23.65 -18.87 -20.33
C ARG A 298 -25.14 -18.91 -20.64
N LEU A 299 -25.98 -19.10 -19.62
CA LEU A 299 -27.44 -19.11 -19.76
C LEU A 299 -27.95 -17.77 -20.28
N SER A 300 -27.48 -16.65 -19.73
CA SER A 300 -27.83 -15.31 -20.20
C SER A 300 -27.40 -15.06 -21.66
N ALA A 301 -26.22 -15.53 -22.06
CA ALA A 301 -25.79 -15.42 -23.46
C ALA A 301 -26.66 -16.27 -24.40
N LEU A 302 -27.05 -17.47 -23.98
CA LEU A 302 -27.95 -18.33 -24.74
C LEU A 302 -29.35 -17.73 -24.85
N GLN A 303 -29.90 -17.22 -23.75
CA GLN A 303 -31.21 -16.59 -23.73
C GLN A 303 -31.27 -15.40 -24.67
N ARG A 304 -30.27 -14.51 -24.66
CA ARG A 304 -30.16 -13.42 -25.64
C ARG A 304 -30.06 -13.92 -27.08
N GLY A 305 -29.39 -15.05 -27.30
CA GLY A 305 -29.32 -15.69 -28.61
C GLY A 305 -30.67 -16.21 -29.09
N ILE A 306 -31.48 -16.75 -28.18
CA ILE A 306 -32.85 -17.22 -28.46
C ILE A 306 -33.76 -16.03 -28.76
N GLU A 307 -33.75 -15.01 -27.89
CA GLU A 307 -34.50 -13.77 -28.09
C GLU A 307 -34.18 -13.12 -29.44
N PHE A 308 -32.89 -13.13 -29.83
CA PHE A 308 -32.48 -12.66 -31.15
C PHE A 308 -33.10 -13.50 -32.27
N ILE A 309 -33.04 -14.83 -32.19
CA ILE A 309 -33.63 -15.74 -33.18
C ILE A 309 -35.13 -15.49 -33.29
N GLU A 310 -35.85 -15.40 -32.18
CA GLU A 310 -37.30 -15.13 -32.16
C GLU A 310 -37.63 -13.77 -32.79
N SER A 311 -36.86 -12.72 -32.46
CA SER A 311 -37.08 -11.39 -33.03
C SER A 311 -36.78 -11.31 -34.53
N ASP A 312 -35.76 -12.04 -34.99
CA ASP A 312 -35.36 -12.06 -36.39
C ASP A 312 -36.34 -12.89 -37.21
N LEU A 313 -36.91 -13.96 -36.66
CA LEU A 313 -37.97 -14.75 -37.30
C LEU A 313 -39.25 -13.94 -37.56
N GLN A 314 -39.55 -12.94 -36.72
CA GLN A 314 -40.65 -12.01 -37.00
C GLN A 314 -40.37 -11.12 -38.22
N ARG A 315 -39.10 -10.99 -38.63
CA ARG A 315 -38.65 -10.12 -39.72
C ARG A 315 -38.26 -10.89 -40.98
N SER A 316 -37.69 -12.08 -40.83
CA SER A 316 -37.13 -12.88 -41.92
C SER A 316 -37.17 -14.37 -41.62
N ASN A 317 -37.42 -15.18 -42.66
CA ASN A 317 -37.33 -16.65 -42.56
C ASN A 317 -35.92 -17.17 -42.84
N THR A 318 -34.90 -16.32 -42.88
CA THR A 318 -33.53 -16.71 -43.27
C THR A 318 -32.88 -17.64 -42.24
N ILE A 319 -33.12 -17.39 -40.95
CA ILE A 319 -32.59 -18.22 -39.86
C ILE A 319 -33.05 -19.68 -39.97
N LEU A 320 -34.29 -19.90 -40.43
CA LEU A 320 -34.85 -21.24 -40.56
C LEU A 320 -33.96 -22.12 -41.42
N ASN A 321 -33.29 -21.56 -42.42
CA ASN A 321 -32.45 -22.27 -43.39
C ASN A 321 -31.00 -22.53 -42.93
N LEU A 322 -30.60 -22.06 -41.76
CA LEU A 322 -29.21 -22.15 -41.31
C LEU A 322 -28.89 -23.49 -40.63
N GLY A 323 -27.77 -24.10 -41.02
CA GLY A 323 -27.19 -25.24 -40.30
C GLY A 323 -26.47 -24.81 -39.02
N ARG A 324 -26.01 -25.79 -38.23
CA ARG A 324 -25.37 -25.57 -36.91
C ARG A 324 -24.25 -24.52 -36.92
N GLU A 325 -23.32 -24.60 -37.88
CA GLU A 325 -22.23 -23.63 -37.96
C GLU A 325 -22.71 -22.24 -38.40
N SER A 326 -23.53 -22.20 -39.44
CA SER A 326 -24.06 -20.96 -40.02
C SER A 326 -24.96 -20.21 -39.04
N LEU A 327 -25.78 -20.91 -38.26
CA LEU A 327 -26.64 -20.34 -37.23
C LEU A 327 -25.81 -19.62 -36.17
N SER A 328 -24.81 -20.31 -35.61
CA SER A 328 -23.94 -19.72 -34.58
C SER A 328 -23.15 -18.52 -35.11
N ARG A 329 -22.75 -18.54 -36.39
CA ARG A 329 -22.06 -17.43 -37.05
C ARG A 329 -23.00 -16.26 -37.28
N TYR A 330 -24.22 -16.52 -37.72
CA TYR A 330 -25.24 -15.52 -38.01
C TYR A 330 -25.67 -14.77 -36.75
N VAL A 331 -26.04 -15.48 -35.69
CA VAL A 331 -26.39 -14.88 -34.38
C VAL A 331 -25.23 -14.06 -33.82
N ARG A 332 -24.00 -14.51 -34.05
CA ARG A 332 -22.82 -13.77 -33.62
C ARG A 332 -22.60 -12.48 -34.40
N GLN A 333 -22.75 -12.50 -35.72
CA GLN A 333 -22.52 -11.35 -36.58
C GLN A 333 -23.65 -10.33 -36.50
N GLN A 334 -24.90 -10.77 -36.66
CA GLN A 334 -26.08 -9.90 -36.71
C GLN A 334 -26.59 -9.54 -35.32
N GLY A 335 -26.64 -10.52 -34.41
CA GLY A 335 -27.05 -10.29 -33.03
C GLY A 335 -25.97 -9.70 -32.14
N GLN A 336 -24.70 -9.71 -32.58
CA GLN A 336 -23.54 -9.29 -31.75
C GLN A 336 -23.47 -10.03 -30.41
N ILE A 337 -23.87 -11.32 -30.40
CA ILE A 337 -23.87 -12.16 -29.19
C ILE A 337 -22.92 -13.33 -29.37
N LEU A 338 -21.99 -13.50 -28.43
CA LEU A 338 -21.12 -14.68 -28.43
C LEU A 338 -21.83 -15.87 -27.79
N VAL A 339 -22.39 -16.74 -28.63
CA VAL A 339 -23.13 -17.94 -28.21
C VAL A 339 -22.33 -19.23 -28.48
N PRO A 340 -22.38 -20.23 -27.58
CA PRO A 340 -21.77 -21.52 -27.84
C PRO A 340 -22.57 -22.27 -28.92
N ARG A 341 -21.85 -22.88 -29.87
CA ARG A 341 -22.45 -23.47 -31.09
C ARG A 341 -23.48 -24.56 -30.81
N ASN A 342 -23.13 -25.51 -29.93
CA ASN A 342 -23.93 -26.72 -29.73
C ASN A 342 -25.18 -26.46 -28.90
N PRO A 343 -25.10 -25.75 -27.75
CA PRO A 343 -26.28 -25.47 -26.95
C PRO A 343 -27.30 -24.63 -27.72
N LEU A 344 -26.84 -23.62 -28.47
CA LEU A 344 -27.72 -22.82 -29.33
C LEU A 344 -28.45 -23.69 -30.37
N TYR A 345 -27.73 -24.59 -31.04
CA TYR A 345 -28.32 -25.44 -32.06
C TYR A 345 -29.26 -26.51 -31.47
N ASN A 346 -28.97 -27.03 -30.29
CA ASN A 346 -29.86 -27.97 -29.59
C ASN A 346 -31.19 -27.31 -29.27
N ILE A 347 -31.16 -26.10 -28.73
CA ILE A 347 -32.37 -25.32 -28.43
C ILE A 347 -33.10 -24.97 -29.74
N TYR A 348 -32.38 -24.52 -30.76
CA TYR A 348 -32.95 -24.28 -32.09
C TYR A 348 -33.68 -25.51 -32.66
N ARG A 349 -33.12 -26.71 -32.47
CA ARG A 349 -33.72 -27.98 -32.89
C ARG A 349 -34.96 -28.34 -32.07
N GLU A 350 -35.00 -28.00 -30.79
CA GLU A 350 -36.19 -28.20 -29.94
C GLU A 350 -37.33 -27.26 -30.34
N ILE A 351 -37.01 -26.01 -30.71
CA ILE A 351 -38.00 -25.02 -31.13
C ILE A 351 -38.49 -25.29 -32.56
N PHE A 352 -37.60 -25.74 -33.47
CA PHE A 352 -37.92 -25.98 -34.89
C PHE A 352 -37.57 -27.41 -35.34
N PRO A 353 -38.22 -28.45 -34.77
CA PRO A 353 -37.89 -29.83 -35.07
C PRO A 353 -38.15 -30.19 -36.54
N GLU A 354 -39.21 -29.63 -37.15
CA GLU A 354 -39.59 -29.93 -38.54
C GLU A 354 -38.56 -29.41 -39.55
N GLU A 355 -38.09 -28.17 -39.38
CA GLU A 355 -37.12 -27.56 -40.30
C GLU A 355 -35.74 -28.23 -40.22
N VAL A 356 -35.40 -28.78 -39.04
CA VAL A 356 -34.19 -29.58 -38.87
C VAL A 356 -34.36 -30.99 -39.45
N GLN A 357 -35.53 -31.62 -39.30
CA GLN A 357 -35.80 -32.96 -39.85
C GLN A 357 -35.83 -32.98 -41.39
N ARG A 358 -36.32 -31.91 -42.04
CA ARG A 358 -36.24 -31.74 -43.51
C ARG A 358 -34.81 -31.69 -44.05
N ARG A 359 -33.80 -31.51 -43.17
CA ARG A 359 -32.37 -31.46 -43.55
C ARG A 359 -31.59 -32.75 -43.25
N SER A 360 -32.16 -33.72 -42.55
CA SER A 360 -31.45 -34.97 -42.26
C SER A 360 -31.07 -35.67 -43.56
N PRO A 361 -29.83 -36.19 -43.68
CA PRO A 361 -29.39 -36.89 -44.88
C PRO A 361 -30.24 -38.16 -45.03
N GLY A 362 -31.19 -38.13 -45.96
CA GLY A 362 -32.17 -39.21 -46.17
C GLY A 362 -33.56 -38.74 -46.61
N ASN A 363 -33.94 -37.48 -46.40
CA ASN A 363 -35.20 -36.90 -46.89
C ASN A 363 -34.98 -35.98 -48.10
N PHE A 364 -34.33 -36.49 -49.14
CA PHE A 364 -34.46 -35.87 -50.45
C PHE A 364 -35.90 -36.12 -50.92
N ARG A 365 -36.74 -35.09 -50.95
CA ARG A 365 -37.77 -35.06 -52.00
C ARG A 365 -37.01 -34.93 -53.30
N GLU A 366 -36.83 -36.05 -53.99
CA GLU A 366 -36.48 -36.05 -55.41
C GLU A 366 -37.47 -35.11 -56.12
N PRO A 367 -37.02 -34.19 -56.99
CA PRO A 367 -37.90 -33.57 -57.95
C PRO A 367 -38.49 -34.72 -58.78
N GLY A 368 -39.80 -34.96 -58.66
CA GLY A 368 -40.46 -36.05 -59.37
C GLY A 368 -40.27 -35.93 -60.89
N PRO A 369 -40.18 -37.04 -61.64
CA PRO A 369 -40.00 -37.02 -63.08
C PRO A 369 -41.27 -36.51 -63.78
N ASN A 370 -41.08 -35.52 -64.65
CA ASN A 370 -41.97 -34.86 -65.60
C ASN A 370 -43.36 -35.48 -65.93
N SER A 371 -44.40 -34.63 -65.88
CA SER A 371 -45.56 -34.61 -66.80
C SER A 371 -46.17 -33.20 -66.71
N SER A 372 -46.24 -32.35 -67.73
CA SER A 372 -46.73 -32.45 -69.12
C SER A 372 -45.96 -31.44 -70.01
N GLY A 373 -45.53 -31.68 -71.25
CA GLY A 373 -46.13 -32.49 -72.32
C GLY A 373 -47.04 -31.62 -73.21
N ALA A 374 -46.57 -31.33 -74.44
CA ALA A 374 -47.29 -30.72 -75.58
C ALA A 374 -47.58 -29.20 -75.47
N SER A 375 -47.60 -28.38 -76.53
CA SER A 375 -47.26 -28.47 -77.96
C SER A 375 -47.52 -27.05 -78.48
N THR A 376 -46.67 -26.48 -79.33
CA THR A 376 -47.08 -25.89 -80.63
C THR A 376 -45.88 -25.33 -81.37
N ASP A 377 -45.53 -26.03 -82.46
CA ASP A 377 -45.01 -25.44 -83.69
C ASP A 377 -45.94 -24.31 -84.18
N MET A 378 -45.38 -23.23 -84.70
CA MET A 378 -45.38 -22.91 -86.15
C MET A 378 -45.01 -21.45 -86.41
N LYS A 379 -43.98 -21.28 -87.25
CA LYS A 379 -43.84 -20.34 -88.37
C LYS A 379 -44.49 -18.95 -88.23
N SER A 380 -43.67 -17.90 -88.36
CA SER A 380 -43.38 -17.25 -89.65
C SER A 380 -42.13 -16.38 -89.53
#